data_AF-A0A920JL37-F1
#
_entry.id   AF-A0A920JL37-F1
#
_cell.length_a   1.000
_cell.length_b   1.000
_cell.length_c   1.000
_cell.angle_alpha   90.00
_cell.angle_beta   90.00
_cell.angle_gamma   90.00
#
_symmetry.space_group_name_H-M   'P 1'
#
loop_
_entity.id
_entity.type
_entity.pdbx_description
1 polymer ?
#
loop_
_entity_poly.entity_id
_entity_poly.type
_entity_poly.pdbx_seq_one_letter_code
_entity_poly.pdbx_strand_id
1 'polypeptide(L)'
;MKAIVDEAHTLGMKVAAHAHGLQGIRMAIEAGVDSIEHSSLIDQETVNFAISKGVFLAMDIYVSDYILGEGAKNGIPNIHLKKKES
;
A
#
# COMPACT_ATOMS: atom_id res chain seq x y z
N MET A 1 -5.45 -12.60 6.58
CA MET A 1 -4.15 -12.08 6.12
C MET A 1 -3.01 -12.97 6.58
N LYS A 2 -2.86 -13.20 7.89
CA LYS A 2 -1.80 -14.08 8.43
C LYS A 2 -1.69 -15.47 7.75
N ALA A 3 -2.80 -16.18 7.54
CA ALA A 3 -2.76 -17.48 6.87
C ALA A 3 -2.17 -17.44 5.44
N ILE A 4 -2.36 -16.34 4.70
CA ILE A 4 -1.77 -16.16 3.37
C ILE A 4 -0.26 -15.92 3.48
N VAL A 5 0.14 -15.10 4.46
CA VAL A 5 1.55 -14.80 4.74
C VAL A 5 2.28 -16.06 5.17
N ASP A 6 1.73 -16.81 6.13
CA ASP A 6 2.31 -18.04 6.65
C ASP A 6 2.50 -19.10 5.54
N GLU A 7 1.50 -19.28 4.67
CA GLU A 7 1.60 -20.22 3.53
C GLU A 7 2.64 -19.77 2.50
N ALA A 8 2.62 -18.49 2.11
CA ALA A 8 3.59 -17.95 1.16
C ALA A 8 5.03 -18.07 1.69
N HIS A 9 5.23 -17.74 2.98
CA HIS A 9 6.54 -17.84 3.64
C HIS A 9 7.00 -19.30 3.78
N THR A 10 6.09 -20.25 3.98
CA THR A 10 6.42 -21.70 3.97
C THR A 10 6.95 -22.14 2.61
N LEU A 11 6.51 -21.50 1.52
CA LEU A 11 7.00 -21.71 0.17
C LEU A 11 8.22 -20.84 -0.20
N GLY A 12 8.77 -20.06 0.75
CA GLY A 12 9.87 -19.15 0.52
C GLY A 12 9.52 -17.94 -0.36
N MET A 13 8.25 -17.62 -0.51
CA MET A 13 7.75 -16.48 -1.29
C MET A 13 7.57 -15.26 -0.40
N LYS A 14 7.67 -14.06 -0.98
CA LYS A 14 7.35 -12.79 -0.32
C LYS A 14 5.91 -12.37 -0.58
N VAL A 15 5.34 -11.56 0.31
CA VAL A 15 3.98 -11.04 0.20
C VAL A 15 3.98 -9.51 0.15
N ALA A 16 3.35 -8.97 -0.90
CA ALA A 16 3.02 -7.55 -1.01
C ALA A 16 1.54 -7.33 -0.69
N ALA A 17 1.21 -6.26 0.03
CA ALA A 17 -0.17 -5.89 0.33
C ALA A 17 -0.52 -4.49 -0.22
N HIS A 18 -1.60 -4.43 -1.00
CA HIS A 18 -2.21 -3.18 -1.41
C HIS A 18 -2.97 -2.56 -0.23
N ALA A 19 -2.52 -1.41 0.29
CA ALA A 19 -3.22 -0.69 1.34
C ALA A 19 -2.99 0.83 1.28
N HIS A 20 -4.08 1.59 1.15
CA HIS A 20 -4.06 3.05 1.27
C HIS A 20 -4.36 3.53 2.69
N GLY A 21 -5.34 2.92 3.36
CA GLY A 21 -5.83 3.38 4.67
C GLY A 21 -5.00 2.88 5.85
N LEU A 22 -4.82 3.74 6.85
CA LEU A 22 -3.98 3.50 8.04
C LEU A 22 -4.25 2.15 8.72
N GLN A 23 -5.52 1.81 8.97
CA GLN A 23 -5.88 0.56 9.62
C GLN A 23 -5.45 -0.67 8.80
N GLY A 24 -5.63 -0.62 7.48
CA GLY A 24 -5.23 -1.69 6.57
C GLY A 24 -3.70 -1.87 6.54
N ILE A 25 -2.97 -0.76 6.52
CA ILE A 25 -1.50 -0.76 6.59
C ILE A 25 -1.02 -1.41 7.88
N ARG A 26 -1.57 -1.00 9.04
CA ARG A 26 -1.21 -1.58 10.34
C ARG A 26 -1.50 -3.09 10.40
N MET A 27 -2.69 -3.51 9.98
CA MET A 27 -3.07 -4.93 9.96
C MET A 27 -2.17 -5.76 9.03
N ALA A 28 -1.72 -5.20 7.91
CA ALA A 28 -0.82 -5.88 7.00
C ALA A 28 0.60 -6.04 7.59
N ILE A 29 1.12 -5.00 8.25
CA ILE A 29 2.39 -5.08 8.98
C ILE A 29 2.29 -6.11 10.13
N GLU A 30 1.18 -6.11 10.89
CA GLU A 30 0.93 -7.11 11.93
C GLU A 30 0.85 -8.54 11.39
N ALA A 31 0.30 -8.71 10.19
CA ALA A 31 0.20 -9.99 9.51
C ALA A 31 1.54 -10.51 8.98
N GLY A 32 2.59 -9.67 8.93
CA GLY A 32 3.94 -10.07 8.54
C GLY A 32 4.24 -9.99 7.04
N VAL A 33 3.54 -9.13 6.29
CA VAL A 33 3.85 -8.93 4.86
C VAL A 33 5.24 -8.31 4.69
N ASP A 34 5.84 -8.51 3.51
CA ASP A 34 7.18 -8.01 3.19
C ASP A 34 7.15 -6.57 2.66
N SER A 35 6.09 -6.19 1.94
CA SER A 35 5.89 -4.81 1.47
C SER A 35 4.44 -4.34 1.55
N ILE A 36 4.28 -3.03 1.74
CA ILE A 36 3.01 -2.32 1.58
C ILE A 36 3.07 -1.44 0.34
N GLU A 37 2.14 -1.66 -0.59
CA GLU A 37 1.99 -0.86 -1.80
C GLU A 37 1.13 0.37 -1.51
N HIS A 38 1.46 1.50 -2.14
CA HIS A 38 0.86 2.83 -1.99
C HIS A 38 1.12 3.52 -0.65
N SER A 39 0.67 2.92 0.46
CA SER A 39 0.79 3.47 1.82
C SER A 39 0.36 4.94 1.97
N SER A 40 -0.68 5.37 1.23
CA SER A 40 -0.98 6.79 1.05
C SER A 40 -1.39 7.54 2.32
N LEU A 41 -2.00 6.86 3.30
CA LEU A 41 -2.46 7.45 4.56
C LEU A 41 -1.68 6.93 5.79
N ILE A 42 -0.43 6.48 5.59
CA ILE A 42 0.42 6.02 6.69
C ILE A 42 0.81 7.18 7.62
N ASP A 43 0.84 6.94 8.93
CA ASP A 43 1.31 7.90 9.93
C ASP A 43 2.72 7.56 10.45
N GLN A 44 3.31 8.48 11.22
CA GLN A 44 4.67 8.31 11.73
C GLN A 44 4.82 7.10 12.65
N GLU A 45 3.80 6.80 13.47
CA GLU A 45 3.83 5.63 14.36
C GLU A 45 3.89 4.33 13.54
N THR A 46 3.09 4.25 12.49
CA THR A 46 3.02 3.08 11.61
C THR A 46 4.25 2.94 10.73
N VAL A 47 4.88 4.05 10.32
CA VAL A 47 6.22 4.03 9.69
C VAL A 47 7.25 3.42 10.62
N ASN A 48 7.30 3.87 11.88
CA ASN A 48 8.23 3.32 12.87
C ASN A 48 7.95 1.83 13.12
N PHE A 49 6.68 1.44 13.11
CA PHE A 49 6.28 0.06 13.25
C PHE A 49 6.73 -0.80 12.05
N ALA A 50 6.54 -0.32 10.81
CA ALA A 50 7.04 -0.98 9.60
C ALA A 50 8.56 -1.18 9.65
N ILE A 51 9.31 -0.16 10.06
CA ILE A 51 10.78 -0.24 10.26
C ILE A 51 11.11 -1.33 11.28
N SER A 52 10.43 -1.35 12.44
CA SER A 52 10.67 -2.35 13.49
C SER A 52 10.41 -3.79 13.04
N LYS A 53 9.57 -3.97 12.02
CA LYS A 53 9.18 -5.26 11.45
C LYS A 53 9.93 -5.61 10.18
N GLY A 54 10.76 -4.72 9.65
CA GLY A 54 11.47 -4.92 8.38
C GLY A 54 10.56 -4.90 7.16
N VAL A 55 9.41 -4.23 7.22
CA VAL A 55 8.44 -4.13 6.13
C VAL A 55 8.78 -2.93 5.24
N PHE A 56 8.83 -3.17 3.92
CA PHE A 56 9.13 -2.13 2.93
C PHE A 56 7.88 -1.32 2.54
N LEU A 57 8.05 -0.04 2.22
CA LEU A 57 6.98 0.83 1.71
C LEU A 57 7.24 1.14 0.23
N ALA A 58 6.44 0.56 -0.65
CA ALA A 58 6.50 0.80 -2.09
C ALA A 58 5.47 1.88 -2.46
N MET A 59 5.87 3.15 -2.35
CA MET A 59 5.00 4.31 -2.54
C MET A 59 5.09 4.84 -3.98
N ASP A 60 4.03 4.65 -4.75
CA ASP A 60 3.90 5.06 -6.15
C ASP A 60 3.43 6.52 -6.28
N ILE A 61 4.24 7.45 -5.78
CA ILE A 61 3.90 8.89 -5.77
C ILE A 61 3.69 9.48 -7.17
N TYR A 62 4.48 9.07 -8.16
CA TYR A 62 4.42 9.63 -9.51
C TYR A 62 3.10 9.32 -10.24
N VAL A 63 2.57 8.10 -10.10
CA VAL A 63 1.32 7.74 -10.78
C VAL A 63 0.12 8.48 -10.19
N SER A 64 0.21 8.92 -8.93
CA SER A 64 -0.80 9.79 -8.33
C SER A 64 -0.82 11.17 -8.98
N ASP A 65 0.34 11.79 -9.17
CA ASP A 65 0.45 13.09 -9.85
C ASP A 65 0.00 13.01 -11.32
N TYR A 66 0.39 11.96 -12.03
CA TYR A 66 -0.01 11.74 -13.43
C TYR A 66 -1.53 11.60 -13.58
N ILE A 67 -2.17 10.79 -12.73
CA ILE A 67 -3.63 10.59 -12.77
C ILE A 67 -4.38 11.89 -12.43
N LEU A 68 -3.92 12.65 -11.43
CA LEU A 68 -4.57 13.88 -10.98
C LEU A 68 -4.35 15.05 -11.95
N GLY A 69 -3.16 15.18 -12.56
CA GLY A 69 -2.80 16.30 -13.44
C GLY A 69 -3.16 16.09 -14.91
N GLU A 70 -2.98 14.88 -15.44
CA GLU A 70 -3.12 14.58 -16.87
C GLU A 70 -4.13 13.47 -17.19
N GLY A 71 -4.54 12.68 -16.19
CA GLY A 71 -5.40 11.52 -16.39
C GLY A 71 -6.70 11.84 -17.12
N ALA A 72 -7.34 12.96 -16.79
CA ALA A 72 -8.55 13.41 -17.48
C ALA A 72 -8.32 13.75 -18.96
N LYS A 73 -7.14 14.27 -19.33
CA LYS A 73 -6.78 14.60 -20.72
C LYS A 73 -6.45 13.35 -21.53
N ASN A 74 -5.95 12.30 -20.87
CA ASN A 74 -5.53 11.04 -21.48
C ASN A 74 -6.63 9.95 -21.46
N GLY A 75 -7.88 10.33 -21.19
CA GLY A 75 -9.03 9.41 -21.27
C GLY A 75 -9.21 8.49 -20.07
N ILE A 76 -8.54 8.74 -18.94
CA ILE A 76 -8.80 8.00 -17.70
C ILE A 76 -10.21 8.37 -17.21
N PRO A 77 -11.13 7.40 -17.03
CA PRO A 77 -12.50 7.69 -16.63
C PRO A 77 -12.57 8.35 -15.24
N ASN A 78 -13.36 9.43 -15.13
CA ASN A 78 -13.53 10.28 -13.92
C ASN A 78 -13.88 9.52 -12.61
N ILE A 79 -14.36 8.28 -12.70
CA ILE A 79 -14.61 7.40 -11.55
C ILE A 79 -13.34 7.08 -10.73
N HIS A 80 -12.15 7.18 -11.32
CA HIS A 80 -10.88 6.96 -10.62
C HIS A 80 -10.35 8.22 -9.92
N LEU A 81 -10.81 9.41 -10.31
CA LEU A 81 -10.36 10.68 -9.74
C LEU A 81 -10.97 10.93 -8.35
N LYS A 82 -12.27 10.62 -8.17
CA LYS A 82 -12.97 10.81 -6.89
C LYS A 82 -12.44 9.96 -5.73
N LYS A 83 -11.74 8.86 -6.00
CA LYS A 83 -11.26 7.93 -4.96
C LYS A 83 -9.97 8.39 -4.27
N LYS A 84 -9.27 9.39 -4.82
CA LYS A 84 -7.99 9.91 -4.29
C LYS A 84 -8.12 11.26 -3.55
N GLU A 85 -9.31 11.87 -3.53
CA GLU A 85 -9.58 13.15 -2.85
C GLU A 85 -10.22 12.99 -1.46
N SER A 86 -10.56 11.77 -1.05
CA SER A 86 -11.30 11.45 0.18
C SER A 86 -10.49 10.63 1.18
#